data_AF-A0AAW1D6E6-F1
#
_entry.id   AF-A0AAW1D6E6-F1
#
_cell.length_a   1.000
_cell.length_b   1.000
_cell.length_c   1.000
_cell.angle_alpha   90.00
_cell.angle_beta   90.00
_cell.angle_gamma   90.00
#
_symmetry.space_group_name_H-M   'P 1'
#
loop_
_entity.id
_entity.type
_entity.pdbx_description
1 polymer ?
#
loop_
_entity_poly.entity_id
_entity_poly.type
_entity_poly.pdbx_seq_one_letter_code
_entity_poly.pdbx_strand_id
1 'polypeptide(L)'
;MSDKDHNSSSPKSGIIYKRRRTNSSPEEALYKPKVKMFCESCGLDMQTLMKKVSELMDVKLATLPTIADHKLLQTKMDQVIEENVKLNQEVATLKQDQNVLKNTVELLINKSKRRNLVIAGLNNPQNKNEAEIISTQLNFFNKVSGNVWFEESNSWNSNLKIETKLDRLFIYFTLHSTQALIV
;
A
#
# COMPACT_ATOMS: atom_id res chain seq x y z
N MET A 1 -11.05 67.37 26.01
CA MET A 1 -11.93 68.31 26.73
C MET A 1 -13.19 67.55 27.12
N SER A 2 -13.64 67.77 28.36
CA SER A 2 -14.88 67.28 28.98
C SER A 2 -14.83 65.87 29.61
N ASP A 3 -14.10 65.77 30.72
CA ASP A 3 -14.62 65.61 32.10
C ASP A 3 -16.05 65.11 32.35
N LYS A 4 -16.15 64.34 33.45
CA LYS A 4 -17.29 64.12 34.39
C LYS A 4 -18.34 63.08 33.97
N ASP A 5 -18.81 62.15 34.81
CA ASP A 5 -19.05 62.21 36.26
C ASP A 5 -18.82 60.89 37.02
N HIS A 6 -18.43 61.05 38.28
CA HIS A 6 -18.41 60.04 39.33
C HIS A 6 -19.83 59.62 39.73
N ASN A 7 -20.06 58.32 39.94
CA ASN A 7 -21.17 57.88 40.78
C ASN A 7 -20.70 56.82 41.78
N SER A 8 -20.32 57.31 42.97
CA SER A 8 -19.97 56.52 44.14
C SER A 8 -21.23 56.16 44.91
N SER A 9 -21.75 54.95 44.72
CA SER A 9 -22.76 54.36 45.60
C SER A 9 -22.11 53.37 46.55
N SER A 10 -21.90 53.79 47.79
CA SER A 10 -21.53 52.95 48.94
C SER A 10 -22.53 51.80 49.16
N PRO A 11 -22.10 50.55 49.42
CA PRO A 11 -23.02 49.50 49.85
C PRO A 11 -23.40 49.72 51.32
N LYS A 12 -24.70 49.92 51.57
CA LYS A 12 -25.27 49.91 52.92
C LYS A 12 -25.12 48.51 53.52
N SER A 13 -24.41 48.43 54.64
CA SER A 13 -24.34 47.26 55.52
C SER A 13 -25.75 46.88 56.01
N GLY A 14 -26.25 45.71 55.61
CA GLY A 14 -27.59 45.25 55.96
C GLY A 14 -27.67 43.74 56.14
N ILE A 15 -27.64 43.31 57.40
CA ILE A 15 -28.24 42.09 57.97
C ILE A 15 -27.71 40.75 57.38
N ILE A 16 -26.74 40.17 58.09
CA ILE A 16 -26.39 38.74 57.99
C ILE A 16 -27.57 37.95 58.56
N TYR A 17 -28.45 37.42 57.70
CA TYR A 17 -29.29 36.30 58.09
C TYR A 17 -28.37 35.09 58.29
N LYS A 18 -28.17 34.67 59.54
CA LYS A 18 -27.57 33.36 59.82
C LYS A 18 -28.40 32.31 59.09
N ARG A 19 -27.89 31.79 57.97
CA ARG A 19 -28.42 30.59 57.32
C ARG A 19 -28.35 29.48 58.36
N ARG A 20 -29.48 29.18 59.01
CA ARG A 20 -29.65 27.94 59.77
C ARG A 20 -29.43 26.81 58.77
N ARG A 21 -28.28 26.14 58.88
CA ARG A 21 -28.12 24.80 58.29
C ARG A 21 -29.14 23.93 59.00
N THR A 22 -30.22 23.57 58.32
CA THR A 22 -31.13 22.54 58.82
C THR A 22 -30.33 21.24 58.84
N ASN A 23 -30.11 20.73 60.05
CA ASN A 23 -29.45 19.47 60.32
C ASN A 23 -30.27 18.34 59.66
N SER A 24 -29.92 17.91 58.47
CA SER A 24 -30.41 16.66 57.90
C SER A 24 -29.57 15.52 58.47
N SER A 25 -29.84 15.15 59.74
CA SER A 25 -29.25 13.97 60.35
C SER A 25 -29.93 12.70 59.80
N PRO A 26 -29.20 11.63 59.45
CA PRO A 26 -29.76 10.45 58.79
C PRO A 26 -30.87 9.74 59.59
N GLU A 27 -30.87 9.84 60.92
CA GLU A 27 -31.81 9.14 61.79
C GLU A 27 -33.25 9.69 61.78
N GLU A 28 -33.46 10.96 61.41
CA GLU A 28 -34.82 11.55 61.36
C GLU A 28 -35.67 11.06 60.17
N ALA A 29 -35.08 10.33 59.23
CA ALA A 29 -35.78 9.81 58.06
C ALA A 29 -36.65 8.57 58.36
N LEU A 30 -36.46 7.92 59.52
CA LEU A 30 -37.16 6.69 59.89
C LEU A 30 -38.62 6.92 60.35
N TYR A 31 -38.98 8.13 60.78
CA TYR A 31 -40.28 8.42 61.40
C TYR A 31 -41.20 9.33 60.56
N LYS A 32 -40.80 9.72 59.36
CA LYS A 32 -41.65 10.55 58.48
C LYS A 32 -42.54 9.65 57.61
N PRO A 33 -43.86 9.88 57.57
CA PRO A 33 -44.71 9.18 56.61
C PRO A 33 -44.19 9.47 55.20
N LYS A 34 -44.02 8.41 54.39
CA LYS A 34 -43.57 8.52 53.00
C LYS A 34 -44.63 9.29 52.20
N VAL A 35 -44.50 10.61 52.15
CA VAL A 35 -45.31 11.47 51.29
C VAL A 35 -44.96 11.06 49.86
N LYS A 36 -45.87 10.35 49.20
CA LYS A 36 -45.78 10.07 47.77
C LYS A 36 -45.95 11.41 47.06
N MET A 37 -44.84 12.02 46.68
CA MET A 37 -44.85 13.20 45.82
C MET A 37 -45.28 12.75 44.43
N PHE A 38 -46.54 13.03 44.10
CA PHE A 38 -47.14 12.67 42.83
C PHE A 38 -46.70 13.70 41.78
N CYS A 39 -46.12 13.26 40.66
CA CYS A 39 -45.87 14.14 39.52
C CYS A 39 -47.19 14.34 38.76
N GLU A 40 -47.87 15.48 38.98
CA GLU A 40 -49.14 15.79 38.29
C GLU A 40 -48.99 15.86 36.76
N SER A 41 -47.82 16.23 36.24
CA SER A 41 -47.58 16.30 34.79
C SER A 41 -47.31 14.94 34.14
N CYS A 42 -47.01 13.90 34.93
CA CYS A 42 -46.56 12.59 34.43
C CYS A 42 -47.57 11.46 34.68
N GLY A 43 -48.53 11.65 35.60
CA GLY A 43 -49.47 10.61 36.05
C GLY A 43 -48.81 9.40 36.74
N LEU A 44 -47.51 9.48 37.04
CA LEU A 44 -46.70 8.38 37.59
C LEU A 44 -46.17 8.75 38.98
N ASP A 45 -46.16 7.77 39.88
CA ASP A 45 -45.48 7.86 41.17
C ASP A 45 -43.98 8.09 40.91
N MET A 46 -43.37 9.04 41.62
CA MET A 46 -41.95 9.39 41.48
C MET A 46 -41.03 8.19 41.65
N GLN A 47 -41.41 7.22 42.50
CA GLN A 47 -40.64 5.98 42.66
C GLN A 47 -40.63 5.14 41.37
N THR A 48 -41.75 5.07 40.67
CA THR A 48 -41.88 4.35 39.39
C THR A 48 -41.09 5.06 38.29
N LEU A 49 -41.13 6.39 38.26
CA LEU A 49 -40.34 7.20 37.32
C LEU A 49 -38.83 6.97 37.53
N MET A 50 -38.36 7.06 38.76
CA MET A 50 -36.93 6.84 39.08
C MET A 50 -36.50 5.41 38.75
N LYS A 51 -37.36 4.41 38.98
CA LYS A 51 -37.08 3.02 38.58
C LYS A 51 -36.95 2.90 37.06
N LYS A 52 -37.84 3.52 36.28
CA LYS A 52 -37.79 3.51 34.81
C LYS A 52 -36.56 4.23 34.26
N VAL A 53 -36.14 5.33 34.90
CA VAL A 53 -34.91 6.05 34.55
C VAL A 53 -33.68 5.20 34.87
N SER A 54 -33.66 4.49 36.01
CA SER A 54 -32.59 3.54 36.34
C SER A 54 -32.50 2.40 35.31
N GLU A 55 -33.63 1.77 34.99
CA GLU A 55 -33.71 0.72 33.97
C GLU A 55 -33.20 1.21 32.60
N LEU A 56 -33.55 2.45 32.21
CA LEU A 56 -33.07 3.05 30.97
C LEU A 56 -31.56 3.31 31.00
N MET A 57 -31.03 3.80 32.12
CA MET A 57 -29.58 4.01 32.27
C MET A 57 -28.82 2.69 32.21
N ASP A 58 -29.30 1.64 32.89
CA ASP A 58 -28.66 0.32 32.87
C ASP A 58 -28.64 -0.27 31.45
N VAL A 59 -29.76 -0.17 30.72
CA VAL A 59 -29.83 -0.60 29.31
C VAL A 59 -28.87 0.19 28.44
N LYS A 60 -28.75 1.51 28.64
CA LYS A 60 -27.81 2.34 27.86
C LYS A 60 -26.36 2.04 28.19
N LEU A 61 -26.02 1.86 29.47
CA LEU A 61 -24.67 1.50 29.91
C LEU A 61 -24.26 0.11 29.44
N ALA A 62 -25.19 -0.85 29.39
CA ALA A 62 -24.93 -2.19 28.86
C ALA A 62 -24.55 -2.21 27.37
N THR A 63 -24.95 -1.17 26.61
CA THR A 63 -24.59 -1.05 25.19
C THR A 63 -23.27 -0.31 24.94
N LEU A 64 -22.66 0.26 25.98
CA LEU A 64 -21.39 0.97 25.82
C LEU A 64 -20.22 -0.02 25.79
N PRO A 65 -19.23 0.22 24.92
CA PRO A 65 -18.02 -0.58 24.90
C PRO A 65 -17.32 -0.51 26.25
N THR A 66 -16.90 -1.67 26.73
CA THR A 66 -16.17 -1.79 27.98
C THR A 66 -14.69 -1.46 27.78
N ILE A 67 -13.97 -1.22 28.87
CA ILE A 67 -12.51 -1.05 28.83
C ILE A 67 -11.83 -2.28 28.22
N ALA A 68 -12.40 -3.48 28.41
CA ALA A 68 -11.89 -4.71 27.81
C ALA A 68 -12.01 -4.68 26.27
N ASP A 69 -13.13 -4.17 25.74
CA ASP A 69 -13.34 -4.03 24.29
C ASP A 69 -12.35 -3.05 23.68
N HIS A 70 -12.08 -1.94 24.37
CA HIS A 70 -11.06 -0.97 23.94
C HIS A 70 -9.65 -1.57 23.92
N LYS A 71 -9.28 -2.35 24.93
CA LYS A 71 -7.98 -3.05 24.96
C LYS A 71 -7.87 -4.07 23.84
N LEU A 72 -8.92 -4.85 23.61
CA LEU A 72 -8.96 -5.81 22.51
C LEU A 72 -8.81 -5.13 21.15
N LEU A 73 -9.51 -4.00 20.95
CA LEU A 73 -9.41 -3.24 19.71
C LEU A 73 -8.00 -2.67 19.52
N GLN A 74 -7.38 -2.18 20.58
CA GLN A 74 -5.99 -1.70 20.55
C GLN A 74 -5.03 -2.82 20.16
N THR A 75 -5.12 -4.00 20.80
CA THR A 75 -4.27 -5.14 20.43
C THR A 75 -4.46 -5.54 18.97
N LYS A 76 -5.70 -5.58 18.47
CA LYS A 76 -5.96 -5.88 17.06
C LYS A 76 -5.39 -4.81 16.13
N MET A 77 -5.46 -3.54 16.52
CA MET A 77 -4.90 -2.44 15.75
C MET A 77 -3.37 -2.54 15.68
N ASP A 78 -2.72 -2.85 16.80
CA ASP A 78 -1.27 -3.03 16.87
C ASP A 78 -0.81 -4.20 15.97
N GLN A 79 -1.54 -5.31 15.99
CA GLN A 79 -1.30 -6.46 15.10
C GLN A 79 -1.40 -6.07 13.62
N VAL A 80 -2.46 -5.32 13.25
CA VAL A 80 -2.64 -4.86 11.86
C VAL A 80 -1.52 -3.92 11.44
N ILE A 81 -1.06 -3.04 12.33
CA ILE A 81 0.07 -2.14 12.05
C ILE A 81 1.35 -2.95 11.83
N GLU A 82 1.63 -3.93 12.69
CA GLU A 82 2.80 -4.80 12.58
C GLU A 82 2.79 -5.59 11.26
N GLU A 83 1.65 -6.21 10.92
CA GLU A 83 1.47 -6.91 9.64
C GLU A 83 1.66 -5.97 8.45
N ASN A 84 1.14 -4.74 8.51
CA ASN A 84 1.30 -3.76 7.44
C ASN A 84 2.78 -3.38 7.23
N VAL A 85 3.53 -3.17 8.32
CA VAL A 85 4.97 -2.90 8.24
C VAL A 85 5.72 -4.06 7.59
N LYS A 86 5.42 -5.30 8.02
CA LYS A 86 6.02 -6.51 7.45
C LYS A 86 5.73 -6.65 5.95
N LEU A 87 4.47 -6.46 5.55
CA LEU A 87 4.06 -6.53 4.15
C LEU A 87 4.74 -5.44 3.30
N ASN A 88 4.88 -4.22 3.82
CA ASN A 88 5.59 -3.15 3.10
C ASN A 88 7.07 -3.49 2.88
N GLN A 89 7.73 -4.10 3.87
CA GLN A 89 9.09 -4.58 3.73
C GLN A 89 9.19 -5.67 2.67
N GLU A 90 8.29 -6.66 2.69
CA GLU A 90 8.25 -7.74 1.70
C GLU A 90 7.99 -7.22 0.28
N VAL A 91 7.08 -6.25 0.13
CA VAL A 91 6.83 -5.60 -1.18
C VAL A 91 8.07 -4.86 -1.67
N ALA A 92 8.81 -4.19 -0.78
CA ALA A 92 10.05 -3.51 -1.15
C ALA A 92 11.13 -4.49 -1.62
N THR A 93 11.32 -5.61 -0.91
CA THR A 93 12.30 -6.64 -1.30
C THR A 93 11.91 -7.29 -2.63
N LEU A 94 10.64 -7.63 -2.82
CA LEU A 94 10.16 -8.22 -4.08
C LEU A 94 10.37 -7.27 -5.27
N LYS A 95 10.15 -5.97 -5.10
CA LYS A 95 10.42 -4.97 -6.14
C LYS A 95 11.91 -4.88 -6.47
N GLN A 96 12.78 -4.97 -5.46
CA GLN A 96 14.22 -4.97 -5.66
C GLN A 96 14.66 -6.22 -6.45
N ASP A 97 14.19 -7.40 -6.06
CA ASP A 97 14.51 -8.66 -6.73
C ASP A 97 14.00 -8.67 -8.18
N GLN A 98 12.79 -8.16 -8.41
CA GLN A 98 12.23 -8.01 -9.75
C GLN A 98 13.12 -7.13 -10.65
N ASN A 99 13.64 -6.02 -10.12
CA ASN A 99 14.55 -5.15 -10.87
C ASN A 99 15.88 -5.85 -11.20
N VAL A 100 16.45 -6.58 -10.23
CA VAL A 100 17.68 -7.36 -10.45
C VAL A 100 17.46 -8.44 -11.53
N LEU A 101 16.34 -9.15 -11.45
CA LEU A 101 15.99 -10.19 -12.43
C LEU A 101 15.81 -9.59 -13.83
N LYS A 102 15.09 -8.46 -13.94
CA LYS A 102 14.89 -7.75 -15.21
C LYS A 102 16.22 -7.36 -15.85
N ASN A 103 17.12 -6.77 -15.08
CA ASN A 103 18.45 -6.37 -15.55
C ASN A 103 19.28 -7.59 -16.00
N THR A 104 19.19 -8.70 -15.26
CA THR A 104 19.89 -9.94 -15.59
C THR A 104 19.37 -10.54 -16.90
N VAL A 105 18.06 -10.59 -17.07
CA VAL A 105 17.42 -11.06 -18.32
C VAL A 105 17.82 -10.18 -19.50
N GLU A 106 17.77 -8.86 -19.34
CA GLU A 106 18.18 -7.93 -20.39
C GLU A 106 19.65 -8.12 -20.78
N LEU A 107 20.54 -8.28 -19.80
CA LEU A 107 21.95 -8.56 -20.03
C LEU A 107 22.15 -9.89 -20.79
N LEU A 108 21.41 -10.94 -20.43
CA LEU A 108 21.48 -12.24 -21.10
C LEU A 108 20.95 -12.17 -22.55
N ILE A 109 19.85 -11.45 -22.77
CA ILE A 109 19.30 -11.19 -24.09
C ILE A 109 20.30 -10.42 -24.95
N ASN A 110 20.94 -9.39 -24.38
CA ASN A 110 21.95 -8.62 -25.10
C ASN A 110 23.18 -9.49 -25.41
N LYS A 111 23.63 -10.33 -24.47
CA LYS A 111 24.72 -11.30 -24.71
C LYS A 111 24.38 -12.31 -25.80
N SER A 112 23.15 -12.82 -25.86
CA SER A 112 22.74 -13.77 -26.91
C SER A 112 22.63 -13.10 -28.27
N LYS A 113 22.09 -11.88 -28.32
CA LYS A 113 21.92 -11.11 -29.56
C LYS A 113 23.21 -10.53 -30.15
N ARG A 114 24.27 -10.34 -29.35
CA ARG A 114 25.57 -9.82 -29.84
C ARG A 114 26.16 -10.61 -31.01
N ARG A 115 25.81 -11.89 -31.15
CA ARG A 115 26.29 -12.78 -32.22
C ARG A 115 25.24 -13.03 -33.30
N ASN A 116 24.12 -12.33 -33.27
CA ASN A 116 23.07 -12.47 -34.27
C ASN A 116 23.25 -11.37 -35.31
N LEU A 117 23.41 -11.79 -36.57
CA LEU A 117 23.32 -10.87 -37.70
C LEU A 117 21.86 -10.75 -38.11
N VAL A 118 21.33 -9.53 -38.12
CA VAL A 118 19.97 -9.23 -38.60
C VAL A 118 20.07 -8.59 -39.97
N ILE A 119 19.61 -9.31 -40.99
CA ILE A 119 19.49 -8.79 -42.35
C ILE A 119 18.02 -8.42 -42.57
N ALA A 120 17.73 -7.13 -42.69
CA ALA A 120 16.39 -6.60 -42.89
C ALA A 120 16.22 -6.08 -44.33
N GLY A 121 14.98 -6.02 -44.81
CA GLY A 121 14.69 -5.52 -46.16
C GLY A 121 15.00 -6.53 -47.27
N LEU A 122 15.05 -7.83 -46.94
CA LEU A 122 15.14 -8.88 -47.95
C LEU A 122 13.82 -8.93 -48.73
N ASN A 123 13.87 -8.57 -50.00
CA ASN A 123 12.79 -8.91 -50.93
C ASN A 123 12.82 -10.43 -51.05
N ASN A 124 11.87 -11.11 -50.41
CA ASN A 124 11.81 -12.56 -50.39
C ASN A 124 11.04 -13.04 -51.62
N PRO A 125 11.69 -13.42 -52.74
CA PRO A 125 10.96 -13.98 -53.86
C PRO A 125 10.33 -15.29 -53.38
N GLN A 126 9.02 -15.42 -53.53
CA GLN A 126 8.33 -16.69 -53.32
C GLN A 126 9.07 -17.75 -54.14
N ASN A 127 9.55 -18.81 -53.47
CA ASN A 127 10.25 -19.99 -54.03
C ASN A 127 11.79 -19.98 -54.05
N LYS A 128 12.50 -19.06 -53.41
CA LYS A 128 13.95 -19.24 -53.20
C LYS A 128 14.28 -19.85 -51.85
N ASN A 129 15.29 -20.72 -51.85
CA ASN A 129 15.85 -21.30 -50.64
C ASN A 129 16.54 -20.20 -49.81
N GLU A 130 16.29 -20.15 -48.51
CA GLU A 130 16.85 -19.13 -47.60
C GLU A 130 18.38 -19.09 -47.67
N ALA A 131 19.03 -20.25 -47.81
CA ALA A 131 20.48 -20.36 -47.96
C ALA A 131 21.02 -19.65 -49.21
N GLU A 132 20.27 -19.67 -50.32
CA GLU A 132 20.66 -18.99 -51.57
C GLU A 132 20.50 -17.47 -51.46
N ILE A 133 19.46 -17.01 -50.74
CA ILE A 133 19.26 -15.59 -50.47
C ILE A 133 20.41 -15.06 -49.61
N ILE A 134 20.82 -15.81 -48.58
CA ILE A 134 21.95 -15.47 -47.73
C ILE A 134 23.25 -15.43 -48.53
N SER A 135 23.54 -16.46 -49.33
CA SER A 135 24.80 -16.55 -50.07
C SER A 135 24.93 -15.44 -51.12
N THR A 136 23.85 -15.12 -51.84
CA THR A 136 23.83 -14.02 -52.81
C THR A 136 24.06 -12.65 -52.15
N GLN A 137 23.46 -12.41 -50.97
CA GLN A 137 23.69 -11.19 -50.20
C GLN A 137 25.11 -11.09 -49.66
N LEU A 138 25.66 -12.18 -49.08
CA LEU A 138 27.04 -12.20 -48.58
C LEU A 138 28.04 -11.94 -49.71
N ASN A 139 27.83 -12.55 -50.89
CA ASN A 139 28.65 -12.29 -52.07
C ASN A 139 28.57 -10.84 -52.54
N PHE A 140 27.38 -10.22 -52.48
CA PHE A 140 27.23 -8.80 -52.75
C PHE A 140 28.02 -7.94 -51.75
N PHE A 141 27.91 -8.22 -50.45
CA PHE A 141 28.67 -7.48 -49.43
C PHE A 141 30.18 -7.62 -49.61
N ASN A 142 30.69 -8.83 -49.87
CA ASN A 142 32.12 -9.08 -50.11
C ASN A 142 32.63 -8.33 -51.35
N LYS A 143 31.79 -8.18 -52.36
CA LYS A 143 32.12 -7.44 -53.58
C LYS A 143 32.13 -5.92 -53.37
N VAL A 144 31.24 -5.40 -52.53
CA VAL A 144 31.12 -3.96 -52.24
C VAL A 144 32.13 -3.49 -51.20
N SER A 145 32.47 -4.33 -50.21
CA SER A 145 33.37 -3.96 -49.10
C SER A 145 34.84 -3.92 -49.47
N GLY A 146 35.23 -4.42 -50.65
CA GLY A 146 36.62 -4.42 -51.11
C GLY A 146 37.54 -5.20 -50.17
N ASN A 147 37.59 -6.52 -50.32
CA ASN A 147 38.50 -7.41 -49.59
C ASN A 147 38.37 -7.37 -48.05
N VAL A 148 37.16 -7.56 -47.51
CA VAL A 148 37.05 -8.14 -46.16
C VAL A 148 37.12 -9.65 -46.32
N TRP A 149 38.32 -10.21 -46.18
CA TRP A 149 38.52 -11.66 -46.12
C TRP A 149 37.89 -12.18 -44.82
N PHE A 150 36.74 -12.84 -44.92
CA PHE A 150 36.34 -13.79 -43.89
C PHE A 150 37.17 -15.05 -44.11
N GLU A 151 38.14 -15.31 -43.23
CA GLU A 151 38.81 -16.61 -43.21
C GLU A 151 37.74 -17.69 -42.99
N GLU A 152 37.54 -18.51 -44.02
CA GLU A 152 36.82 -19.77 -43.96
C GLU A 152 37.56 -20.71 -42.99
N SER A 153 37.32 -20.51 -41.71
CA SER A 153 37.58 -21.55 -40.73
C SER A 153 36.59 -22.67 -41.03
N ASN A 154 37.09 -23.74 -41.65
CA ASN A 154 36.38 -24.95 -42.12
C ASN A 154 35.65 -25.77 -41.02
N SER A 155 35.10 -25.14 -39.99
CA SER A 155 34.36 -25.79 -38.90
C SER A 155 32.92 -25.33 -38.77
N TRP A 156 32.31 -24.69 -39.78
CA TRP A 156 30.93 -24.20 -39.77
C TRP A 156 29.86 -25.30 -39.89
N ASN A 157 30.23 -26.57 -39.71
CA ASN A 157 29.30 -27.68 -39.55
C ASN A 157 29.27 -28.04 -38.07
N SER A 158 28.33 -27.48 -37.29
CA SER A 158 27.23 -28.37 -36.88
C SER A 158 25.99 -27.67 -36.30
N ASN A 159 25.93 -26.34 -36.12
CA ASN A 159 24.83 -25.73 -35.36
C ASN A 159 24.37 -24.35 -35.89
N LEU A 160 24.29 -24.18 -37.22
CA LEU A 160 23.62 -23.02 -37.81
C LEU A 160 22.10 -23.21 -37.73
N LYS A 161 21.41 -22.41 -36.91
CA LYS A 161 19.95 -22.36 -36.88
C LYS A 161 19.50 -21.07 -37.56
N ILE A 162 18.67 -21.20 -38.59
CA ILE A 162 18.04 -20.08 -39.29
C ILE A 162 16.57 -20.06 -38.88
N GLU A 163 16.10 -18.91 -38.39
CA GLU A 163 14.67 -18.71 -38.11
C GLU A 163 14.20 -17.45 -38.82
N THR A 164 13.08 -17.57 -39.55
CA THR A 164 12.39 -16.46 -40.18
C THR A 164 11.14 -16.09 -39.38
N LYS A 165 10.99 -14.80 -39.04
CA LYS A 165 9.79 -14.29 -38.37
C LYS A 165 9.55 -12.84 -38.80
N LEU A 166 8.35 -12.54 -39.34
CA LEU A 166 7.90 -11.19 -39.71
C LEU A 166 8.90 -10.44 -40.62
N ASP A 167 9.18 -10.97 -41.82
CA ASP A 167 10.07 -10.37 -42.83
C ASP A 167 11.51 -10.07 -42.35
N ARG A 168 11.94 -10.73 -41.26
CA ARG A 168 13.29 -10.63 -40.71
C ARG A 168 13.93 -12.00 -40.69
N LEU A 169 15.15 -12.05 -41.22
CA LEU A 169 16.00 -13.23 -41.18
C LEU A 169 16.96 -13.11 -39.99
N PHE A 170 16.89 -14.08 -39.08
CA PHE A 170 17.81 -14.19 -37.95
C PHE A 170 18.79 -15.33 -38.21
N ILE A 171 20.08 -14.97 -38.30
CA ILE A 171 21.16 -15.96 -38.40
C ILE A 171 21.82 -16.08 -37.02
N TYR A 172 21.73 -17.26 -36.41
CA TYR A 172 22.31 -17.54 -35.10
C TYR A 172 23.63 -18.32 -35.26
N PHE A 173 24.72 -17.76 -34.73
CA PHE A 173 26.01 -18.44 -34.66
C PHE A 173 26.25 -18.98 -33.25
N THR A 174 26.31 -20.31 -33.11
CA THR A 174 26.77 -20.97 -31.89
C THR A 174 28.27 -21.24 -31.98
N LEU A 175 29.07 -20.30 -31.48
CA LEU A 175 30.50 -20.53 -31.28
C LEU A 175 30.69 -21.35 -29.99
N HIS A 176 31.02 -22.65 -30.14
CA HIS A 176 31.65 -23.40 -29.07
C HIS A 176 33.04 -22.79 -28.85
N SER A 177 33.31 -22.25 -27.66
CA SER A 177 34.62 -21.69 -27.36
C SER A 177 35.65 -22.82 -27.26
N THR A 178 36.45 -23.01 -28.31
CA THR A 178 37.80 -23.52 -28.12
C THR A 178 38.65 -22.33 -27.68
N GLN A 179 39.07 -22.34 -26.42
CA GLN A 179 40.08 -21.39 -25.94
C GLN A 179 41.38 -21.68 -26.69
N ALA A 180 41.70 -20.86 -27.69
CA ALA A 180 43.06 -20.79 -28.22
C ALA A 180 43.84 -19.83 -27.33
N LEU A 181 44.69 -20.39 -26.47
CA LEU A 181 45.74 -19.68 -25.76
C LEU A 181 46.77 -19.24 -26.81
N ILE A 182 46.94 -17.93 -27.01
CA ILE A 182 48.06 -17.40 -27.77
C ILE A 182 49.10 -16.92 -26.74
N VAL A 183 50.25 -17.60 -26.70
CA VAL A 183 51.50 -17.11 -26.10
C VAL A 183 52.24 -16.30 -27.14
#